data_AF-A0A5C6D5X4-F1
#
_entry.id   AF-A0A5C6D5X4-F1
#
_cell.length_a   1.000
_cell.length_b   1.000
_cell.length_c   1.000
_cell.angle_alpha   90.00
_cell.angle_beta   90.00
_cell.angle_gamma   90.00
#
_symmetry.space_group_name_H-M   'P 1'
#
loop_
_entity.id
_entity.type
_entity.pdbx_description
1 polymer ?
#
loop_
_entity_poly.entity_id
_entity_poly.type
_entity_poly.pdbx_seq_one_letter_code
_entity_poly.pdbx_strand_id
1 'polypeptide(L)'
;MDSALRRSETEGYTVNQQVGRLTKKLREKGLLENTIVYYERSPPIDELYDMEADPGERHNLYESHPEVFQRLLALLESDVNRGRSTEGPDQKNDVERINTRRGMNKR
;
A
#
# COMPACT_ATOMS: atom_id res chain seq x y z
N MET A 1 19.86 22.67 25.02
CA MET A 1 18.70 23.56 24.79
C MET A 1 18.87 24.14 23.40
N ASP A 2 18.05 23.89 22.40
CA ASP A 2 16.91 23.00 22.26
C ASP A 2 16.64 22.92 20.74
N SER A 3 17.18 21.91 20.06
CA SER A 3 16.98 21.70 18.62
C SER A 3 16.47 20.29 18.32
N ALA A 4 15.83 19.68 19.33
CA ALA A 4 15.19 18.38 19.28
C ALA A 4 13.66 18.46 19.03
N LEU A 5 13.16 19.55 18.45
CA LEU A 5 11.71 19.74 18.26
C LEU A 5 11.35 20.10 16.81
N ARG A 6 11.71 19.22 15.86
CA ARG A 6 11.09 19.27 14.52
C ARG A 6 11.08 17.94 13.77
N ARG A 7 10.88 16.82 14.47
CA ARG A 7 10.72 15.48 13.86
C ARG A 7 9.51 14.68 14.37
N SER A 8 8.39 15.32 14.72
CA SER A 8 7.27 14.57 15.32
C SER A 8 5.85 15.00 14.91
N GLU A 9 5.62 15.45 13.67
CA GLU A 9 4.23 15.76 13.22
C GLU A 9 3.90 15.38 11.77
N THR A 10 4.69 14.52 11.12
CA THR A 10 4.37 14.04 9.76
C THR A 10 4.04 12.55 9.69
N GLU A 11 3.73 11.90 10.81
CA GLU A 11 3.29 10.49 10.83
C GLU A 11 1.76 10.30 10.91
N GLY A 12 0.95 11.33 10.61
CA GLY A 12 -0.47 11.31 10.94
C GLY A 12 -1.49 11.29 9.79
N TYR A 13 -1.10 11.45 8.52
CA TYR A 13 -2.08 11.65 7.45
C TYR A 13 -1.74 10.89 6.18
N THR A 14 -2.71 10.14 5.66
CA THR A 14 -2.61 9.57 4.31
C THR A 14 -2.63 10.69 3.27
N VAL A 15 -2.02 10.47 2.10
CA VAL A 15 -2.02 11.45 0.99
C VAL A 15 -3.44 11.93 0.68
N ASN A 16 -4.42 11.02 0.71
CA ASN A 16 -5.83 11.36 0.52
C ASN A 16 -6.38 12.36 1.56
N GLN A 17 -6.00 12.21 2.83
CA GLN A 17 -6.41 13.12 3.90
C GLN A 17 -5.76 14.51 3.77
N GLN A 18 -4.48 14.55 3.37
CA GLN A 18 -3.78 15.81 3.13
C GLN A 18 -4.38 16.56 1.94
N VAL A 19 -4.66 15.84 0.84
CA VAL A 19 -5.33 16.39 -0.33
C VAL A 19 -6.72 16.90 0.04
N GLY A 20 -7.51 16.13 0.78
CA GLY A 20 -8.84 16.56 1.23
C GLY A 20 -8.80 17.86 2.03
N ARG A 21 -7.82 18.01 2.94
CA ARG A 21 -7.62 19.27 3.69
C ARG A 21 -7.17 20.42 2.81
N LEU A 22 -6.28 20.17 1.85
CA LEU A 22 -5.82 21.18 0.89
C LEU A 22 -6.99 21.67 0.02
N THR A 23 -7.75 20.76 -0.58
CA THR A 23 -8.94 21.07 -1.39
C THR A 23 -9.97 21.87 -0.60
N LYS A 24 -10.20 21.52 0.67
CA LYS A 24 -11.10 22.28 1.55
C LYS A 24 -10.62 23.72 1.76
N LYS A 25 -9.34 23.92 2.07
CA LYS A 25 -8.74 25.25 2.25
C LYS A 25 -8.75 26.09 0.96
N LEU A 26 -8.49 25.46 -0.19
CA LEU A 26 -8.55 26.14 -1.49
C LEU A 26 -9.97 26.62 -1.81
N ARG A 27 -10.98 25.84 -1.45
CA ARG A 27 -12.39 26.23 -1.57
C ARG A 27 -12.74 27.41 -0.67
N GLU A 28 -12.37 27.35 0.61
CA GLU A 28 -12.59 28.45 1.58
C GLU A 28 -11.92 29.76 1.16
N LYS A 29 -10.80 29.67 0.45
CA LYS A 29 -10.06 30.84 -0.09
C LYS A 29 -10.52 31.29 -1.47
N GLY A 30 -11.48 30.61 -2.10
CA GLY A 30 -11.94 30.94 -3.45
C GLY A 30 -10.91 30.68 -4.56
N LEU A 31 -9.90 29.83 -4.31
CA LEU A 31 -8.79 29.56 -5.25
C LEU A 31 -8.94 28.23 -6.00
N LEU A 32 -9.95 27.42 -5.65
CA LEU A 32 -10.10 26.07 -6.19
C LEU A 32 -10.33 26.04 -7.71
N GLU A 33 -11.07 27.01 -8.26
CA GLU A 33 -11.47 26.99 -9.69
C GLU A 33 -10.27 27.12 -10.65
N ASN A 34 -9.19 27.78 -10.24
CA ASN A 34 -7.99 27.98 -11.08
C ASN A 34 -6.80 27.10 -10.65
N THR A 35 -7.01 26.13 -9.75
CA THR A 35 -5.94 25.30 -9.19
C THR A 35 -6.11 23.86 -9.62
N ILE A 36 -5.14 23.33 -10.38
CA ILE A 36 -5.05 21.89 -10.62
C ILE A 36 -4.23 21.26 -9.50
N VAL A 37 -4.85 20.37 -8.73
CA VAL A 37 -4.17 19.60 -7.70
C VAL A 37 -3.77 18.26 -8.28
N TYR A 38 -2.49 18.13 -8.64
CA TYR A 38 -1.88 16.84 -8.94
C TYR A 38 -1.30 16.25 -7.66
N TYR A 39 -1.68 15.01 -7.35
CA TYR A 39 -1.06 14.25 -6.28
C TYR A 39 -0.90 12.81 -6.74
N GLU A 40 0.24 12.22 -6.42
CA GLU A 40 0.50 10.83 -6.69
C GLU A 40 -0.21 10.01 -5.62
N ARG A 41 -1.26 9.32 -6.02
CA ARG A 41 -1.91 8.33 -5.16
C ARG A 41 -0.98 7.13 -5.14
N SER A 42 -0.16 7.02 -4.10
CA SER A 42 0.43 5.72 -3.78
C SER A 42 -0.75 4.80 -3.47
N PRO A 43 -0.93 3.67 -4.19
CA PRO A 43 -1.96 2.72 -3.85
C PRO A 43 -1.83 2.31 -2.37
N PRO A 44 -2.95 1.90 -1.72
CA PRO A 44 -2.86 1.27 -0.42
C PRO A 44 -1.81 0.15 -0.52
N ILE A 45 -0.91 0.09 0.47
CA ILE A 45 0.21 -0.85 0.47
C ILE A 45 -0.29 -2.31 0.37
N ASP A 46 -1.50 -2.57 0.86
CA ASP A 46 -2.11 -3.89 0.90
C ASP A 46 -3.34 -3.94 -0.02
N GLU A 47 -3.31 -4.88 -0.96
CA GLU A 47 -4.34 -5.07 -1.97
C GLU A 47 -4.78 -6.54 -2.01
N LEU A 48 -6.09 -6.75 -2.04
CA LEU A 48 -6.71 -8.06 -2.20
C LEU A 48 -7.89 -7.92 -3.16
N TYR A 49 -7.89 -8.69 -4.24
CA TYR A 49 -8.96 -8.67 -5.24
C TYR A 49 -9.50 -10.08 -5.47
N ASP A 50 -10.81 -10.16 -5.71
CA ASP A 50 -11.44 -11.36 -6.22
C ASP A 50 -11.38 -11.33 -7.75
N MET A 51 -10.51 -12.13 -8.34
CA MET A 51 -10.31 -12.13 -9.79
C MET A 51 -11.45 -12.80 -10.57
N GLU A 52 -12.32 -13.58 -9.92
CA GLU A 52 -13.49 -14.17 -10.57
C GLU A 52 -14.63 -13.14 -10.63
N ALA A 53 -14.87 -12.44 -9.53
CA ALA A 53 -15.93 -11.43 -9.44
C ALA A 53 -15.52 -10.05 -9.99
N ASP A 54 -14.24 -9.71 -9.90
CA ASP A 54 -13.67 -8.42 -10.31
C ASP A 54 -12.32 -8.56 -11.06
N PRO A 55 -12.34 -9.09 -12.31
CA PRO A 55 -11.13 -9.19 -13.14
C PRO A 55 -10.44 -7.86 -13.44
N GLY A 56 -11.13 -6.73 -13.19
CA GLY A 56 -10.61 -5.39 -13.41
C GLY A 56 -9.95 -4.76 -12.19
N GLU A 57 -9.82 -5.49 -11.08
CA GLU A 57 -9.15 -5.06 -9.84
C GLU A 57 -9.67 -3.70 -9.32
N ARG A 58 -10.98 -3.50 -9.37
CA ARG A 58 -11.62 -2.21 -9.05
C ARG A 58 -12.02 -2.09 -7.57
N HIS A 59 -12.22 -3.21 -6.89
CA HIS A 59 -12.72 -3.28 -5.53
C HIS A 59 -11.73 -3.99 -4.61
N ASN A 60 -10.93 -3.21 -3.87
CA ASN A 60 -10.00 -3.75 -2.89
C ASN A 60 -10.76 -4.32 -1.67
N LEU A 61 -10.56 -5.62 -1.41
CA LEU A 61 -11.17 -6.40 -0.33
C LEU A 61 -10.28 -6.54 0.91
N TYR A 62 -9.09 -5.93 0.94
CA TYR A 62 -8.14 -6.10 2.03
C TYR A 62 -8.74 -5.73 3.40
N GLU A 63 -9.45 -4.61 3.49
CA GLU A 63 -10.04 -4.15 4.75
C GLU A 63 -11.15 -5.08 5.25
N SER A 64 -11.87 -5.75 4.35
CA SER A 64 -12.99 -6.64 4.68
C SER A 64 -12.58 -8.09 4.91
N HIS A 65 -11.46 -8.53 4.32
CA HIS A 65 -10.99 -9.92 4.41
C HIS A 65 -9.48 -10.01 4.74
N PRO A 66 -9.01 -9.40 5.85
CA PRO A 66 -7.60 -9.41 6.22
C PRO A 66 -7.05 -10.83 6.46
N GLU A 67 -7.88 -11.78 6.90
CA GLU A 67 -7.51 -13.17 7.11
C GLU A 67 -7.17 -13.90 5.79
N VAL A 68 -7.90 -13.60 4.72
CA VAL A 68 -7.62 -14.14 3.38
C VAL A 68 -6.29 -13.60 2.89
N PHE A 69 -6.06 -12.30 3.06
CA PHE A 69 -4.79 -11.68 2.72
C PHE A 69 -3.61 -12.32 3.47
N GLN A 70 -3.71 -12.51 4.79
CA GLN A 70 -2.63 -13.15 5.57
C GLN A 70 -2.35 -14.58 5.11
N ARG A 71 -3.39 -15.34 4.76
CA ARG A 71 -3.23 -16.70 4.23
C ARG A 71 -2.51 -16.70 2.88
N LEU A 72 -2.91 -15.83 1.96
CA LEU A 72 -2.27 -15.72 0.64
C LEU A 72 -0.83 -15.22 0.73
N LEU A 73 -0.56 -14.27 1.63
CA LEU A 73 0.80 -13.80 1.90
C LEU A 73 1.70 -14.93 2.43
N ALA A 74 1.19 -15.76 3.34
CA ALA A 74 1.93 -16.91 3.85
C ALA A 74 2.25 -17.95 2.76
N LEU A 75 1.31 -18.18 1.83
CA LEU A 75 1.53 -19.04 0.67
C LEU A 75 2.60 -18.46 -0.26
N LEU A 76 2.52 -17.16 -0.57
CA LEU A 76 3.52 -16.47 -1.37
C LEU A 76 4.91 -16.54 -0.73
N GLU A 77 5.01 -16.29 0.58
CA GLU A 77 6.27 -16.41 1.33
C GLU A 77 6.82 -17.84 1.28
N SER A 78 5.96 -18.86 1.37
CA SER A 78 6.35 -20.26 1.21
C SER A 78 6.90 -20.55 -0.19
N ASP A 79 6.22 -20.08 -1.24
CA ASP A 79 6.65 -20.28 -2.63
C ASP A 79 7.96 -19.58 -2.94
N VAL A 80 8.14 -18.35 -2.44
CA VAL A 80 9.39 -17.60 -2.54
C VAL A 80 10.52 -18.34 -1.83
N ASN A 81 10.29 -18.86 -0.62
CA ASN A 81 11.30 -19.61 0.14
C ASN A 81 11.69 -20.92 -0.53
N ARG A 82 10.73 -21.62 -1.15
CA ARG A 82 10.98 -22.85 -1.93
C ARG A 82 11.52 -22.59 -3.34
N GLY A 83 11.50 -21.32 -3.77
CA GLY A 83 11.84 -20.89 -5.13
C GLY A 83 10.94 -21.46 -6.22
N ARG A 84 9.71 -21.88 -5.88
CA ARG A 84 8.70 -22.39 -6.82
C ARG A 84 7.30 -22.38 -6.22
N SER A 85 6.29 -22.25 -7.08
CA SER A 85 4.86 -22.32 -6.73
C SER A 85 4.19 -23.65 -7.11
N THR A 86 4.90 -24.54 -7.80
CA THR A 86 4.39 -25.85 -8.24
C THR A 86 4.98 -26.99 -7.43
N GLU A 87 4.36 -28.17 -7.49
CA GLU A 87 4.88 -29.39 -6.85
C GLU A 87 6.27 -29.77 -7.38
N GLY A 88 7.10 -30.31 -6.49
CA GLY A 88 8.46 -30.76 -6.79
C GLY A 88 9.47 -30.30 -5.75
N PRO A 89 10.76 -30.65 -5.93
CA PRO A 89 11.82 -30.24 -5.02
C PRO A 89 12.04 -28.72 -5.08
N ASP A 90 12.54 -28.17 -3.98
CA ASP A 90 12.93 -26.77 -3.85
C ASP A 90 13.92 -26.36 -4.95
N GLN A 91 13.79 -25.12 -5.42
CA GLN A 91 14.62 -24.54 -6.46
C GLN A 91 15.26 -23.25 -5.96
N LYS A 92 16.39 -22.87 -6.57
CA LYS A 92 17.03 -21.59 -6.29
C LYS A 92 16.32 -20.49 -7.09
N ASN A 93 15.93 -19.40 -6.43
CA ASN A 93 15.49 -18.19 -7.11
C ASN A 93 16.60 -17.61 -8.00
N ASP A 94 16.21 -16.97 -9.09
CA ASP A 94 17.11 -16.29 -10.04
C ASP A 94 17.73 -15.00 -9.46
N VAL A 95 17.09 -14.42 -8.45
CA VAL A 95 17.57 -13.25 -7.71
C VAL A 95 18.00 -13.60 -6.29
N GLU A 96 18.98 -12.85 -5.77
CA GLU A 96 19.53 -13.08 -4.43
C GLU A 96 18.57 -12.69 -3.29
N ARG A 97 17.69 -11.70 -3.53
CA ARG A 97 16.79 -11.17 -2.51
C ARG A 97 15.42 -10.82 -3.09
N ILE A 98 14.39 -11.48 -2.57
CA ILE A 98 12.98 -11.18 -2.85
C ILE A 98 12.39 -10.52 -1.59
N ASN A 99 11.70 -9.39 -1.75
CA ASN A 99 10.99 -8.72 -0.66
C ASN A 99 9.49 -8.79 -0.91
N THR A 100 8.81 -9.72 -0.23
CA THR A 100 7.36 -9.93 -0.31
C THR A 100 6.53 -8.87 0.42
N ARG A 101 7.18 -7.97 1.18
CA ARG A 101 6.52 -6.95 2.01
C ARG A 101 7.03 -5.54 1.75
N ARG A 102 7.46 -5.26 0.50
CA ARG A 102 7.98 -3.94 0.14
C ARG A 102 6.88 -2.88 0.32
N GLY A 103 7.07 -1.98 1.28
CA GLY A 103 6.11 -0.92 1.61
C GLY A 103 5.25 -1.21 2.84
N MET A 104 5.19 -2.45 3.35
CA MET A 104 4.48 -2.76 4.59
C MET A 104 5.33 -2.34 5.79
N ASN A 105 4.83 -1.38 6.58
CA ASN A 105 5.48 -1.03 7.85
C ASN A 105 5.43 -2.21 8.80
N LYS A 106 6.59 -2.69 9.25
CA LYS A 106 6.68 -3.65 10.37
C LYS A 106 6.13 -2.94 11.61
N ARG A 107 5.00 -3.43 12.13
CA ARG A 107 4.52 -3.07 13.47
C ARG A 107 5.49 -3.56 14.52
#